data_AF-Q9RZM7-F1
#
_entry.id   AF-Q9RZM7-F1
#
_cell.length_a   1.000
_cell.length_b   1.000
_cell.length_c   1.000
_cell.angle_alpha   90.00
_cell.angle_beta   90.00
_cell.angle_gamma   90.00
#
_symmetry.space_group_name_H-M   'P 1'
#
loop_
_entity.id
_entity.type
_entity.pdbx_description
1 polymer ?
#
loop_
_entity_poly.entity_id
_entity_poly.type
_entity_poly.pdbx_seq_one_letter_code
_entity_poly.pdbx_strand_id
1 'polypeptide(L)'
;MDLSELAHRITYRAYELDGDDLDSLAGLCGLMSWHTLIAPLTFQEFGTEDGRTLLCAADESGLWITLTDGAAGVPTSPDTFQLSLAEDLLSEPVYTLDVVNGHVVQTAPGLN
;
A
#
# COMPACT_ATOMS: atom_id res chain seq x y z
N MET A 1 -3.73 6.05 -18.27
CA MET A 1 -2.95 5.17 -17.40
C MET A 1 -3.95 4.28 -16.71
N ASP A 2 -3.71 2.97 -16.71
CA ASP A 2 -4.58 2.03 -16.01
C ASP A 2 -4.39 2.19 -14.48
N LEU A 3 -5.45 1.99 -13.69
CA LEU A 3 -5.37 2.13 -12.22
C LEU A 3 -4.47 1.05 -11.62
N SER A 4 -4.51 -0.17 -12.17
CA SER A 4 -3.62 -1.25 -11.75
C SER A 4 -2.16 -0.92 -12.07
N GLU A 5 -1.88 -0.37 -13.26
CA GLU A 5 -0.55 0.12 -13.63
C GLU A 5 -0.05 1.21 -12.67
N LEU A 6 -0.90 2.18 -12.32
CA LEU A 6 -0.56 3.22 -11.34
C LEU A 6 -0.28 2.63 -9.96
N ALA A 7 -1.11 1.69 -9.50
CA ALA A 7 -0.93 1.02 -8.22
C ALA A 7 0.42 0.29 -8.15
N HIS A 8 0.79 -0.46 -9.19
CA HIS A 8 2.11 -1.09 -9.26
C HIS A 8 3.24 -0.05 -9.25
N ARG A 9 3.12 1.06 -9.99
CA ARG A 9 4.13 2.12 -9.95
C ARG A 9 4.28 2.72 -8.55
N ILE A 10 3.18 2.89 -7.82
CA ILE A 10 3.20 3.36 -6.44
C ILE A 10 3.86 2.35 -5.52
N THR A 11 3.54 1.05 -5.62
CA THR A 11 4.15 0.03 -4.75
C THR A 11 5.63 -0.17 -5.02
N TYR A 12 6.10 0.00 -6.26
CA TYR A 12 7.53 0.09 -6.56
C TYR A 12 8.15 1.36 -5.99
N ARG A 13 7.47 2.51 -6.09
CA ARG A 13 7.96 3.76 -5.52
C ARG A 13 8.05 3.71 -3.99
N ALA A 14 7.10 3.09 -3.33
CA ALA A 14 7.14 2.84 -1.89
C ALA A 14 8.39 2.03 -1.51
N TYR A 15 8.74 1.01 -2.28
CA TYR A 15 9.96 0.23 -2.08
C TYR A 15 11.25 1.05 -2.24
N GLU A 16 11.30 1.97 -3.21
CA GLU A 16 12.46 2.86 -3.35
C GLU A 16 12.66 3.80 -2.16
N LEU A 17 11.58 4.10 -1.43
CA LEU A 17 11.56 5.02 -0.30
C LEU A 17 11.77 4.31 1.04
N ASP A 18 11.24 3.11 1.21
CA ASP A 18 11.23 2.37 2.48
C ASP A 18 11.34 0.84 2.30
N GLY A 19 12.27 0.41 1.43
CA GLY A 19 12.39 -0.99 1.02
C GLY A 19 12.75 -1.97 2.14
N ASP A 20 13.55 -1.56 3.12
CA ASP A 20 14.00 -2.44 4.21
C ASP A 20 12.84 -2.86 5.13
N ASP A 21 11.96 -1.92 5.48
CA ASP A 21 10.77 -2.20 6.29
C ASP A 21 9.74 -3.00 5.49
N LEU A 22 9.56 -2.70 4.20
CA LEU A 22 8.65 -3.45 3.32
C LEU A 22 9.12 -4.89 3.07
N ASP A 23 10.42 -5.14 2.91
CA ASP A 23 10.97 -6.49 2.83
C ASP A 23 10.83 -7.25 4.15
N SER A 24 11.00 -6.56 5.28
CA SER A 24 10.77 -7.15 6.62
C SER A 24 9.32 -7.59 6.79
N LEU A 25 8.36 -6.76 6.36
CA LEU A 25 6.92 -7.07 6.38
C LEU A 25 6.58 -8.22 5.45
N ALA A 26 7.13 -8.24 4.23
CA ALA A 26 6.97 -9.39 3.32
C ALA A 26 7.53 -10.69 3.94
N GLY A 27 8.62 -10.60 4.70
CA GLY A 27 9.20 -11.70 5.46
C GLY A 27 8.24 -12.29 6.51
N LEU A 28 7.42 -11.45 7.16
CA LEU A 28 6.39 -11.94 8.11
C LEU A 28 5.32 -12.78 7.42
N CYS A 29 5.04 -12.51 6.14
CA CYS A 29 4.14 -13.30 5.29
C CYS A 29 4.82 -14.54 4.68
N GLY A 30 6.07 -14.83 5.05
CA GLY A 30 6.83 -15.97 4.51
C GLY A 30 7.39 -15.75 3.10
N LEU A 31 7.39 -14.52 2.60
CA LEU A 31 7.93 -14.16 1.29
C LEU A 31 9.37 -13.63 1.40
N MET A 32 10.13 -13.76 0.33
CA MET A 32 11.54 -13.34 0.30
C MET A 32 11.74 -11.83 0.07
N SER A 33 10.75 -11.15 -0.52
CA SER A 33 10.83 -9.72 -0.83
C SER A 33 9.44 -9.13 -1.07
N TRP A 34 9.33 -7.83 -0.85
CA TRP A 34 8.18 -7.00 -1.21
C TRP A 34 7.79 -7.14 -2.68
N HIS A 35 8.77 -7.14 -3.58
CA HIS A 35 8.57 -7.33 -5.01
C HIS A 35 7.83 -8.63 -5.35
N THR A 36 8.15 -9.70 -4.63
CA THR A 36 7.49 -11.00 -4.81
C THR A 36 6.04 -10.95 -4.33
N LEU A 37 5.78 -10.21 -3.24
CA LEU A 37 4.46 -10.01 -2.68
C LEU A 37 3.55 -9.24 -3.64
N ILE A 38 4.05 -8.14 -4.24
CA ILE A 38 3.21 -7.26 -5.07
C ILE A 38 3.04 -7.70 -6.52
N ALA A 39 3.96 -8.52 -7.07
CA ALA A 39 3.95 -8.91 -8.47
C ALA A 39 2.65 -9.60 -8.96
N PRO A 40 2.02 -10.52 -8.20
CA PRO A 40 0.78 -11.17 -8.65
C PRO A 40 -0.49 -10.37 -8.34
N LEU A 41 -0.38 -9.27 -7.58
CA LEU A 41 -1.55 -8.54 -7.10
C LEU A 41 -2.29 -7.84 -8.23
N THR A 42 -3.61 -7.91 -8.18
CA THR A 42 -4.48 -7.13 -9.05
C THR A 42 -5.25 -6.14 -8.20
N PHE A 43 -4.94 -4.86 -8.37
CA PHE A 43 -5.58 -3.80 -7.60
C PHE A 43 -6.98 -3.49 -8.15
N GLN A 44 -7.91 -3.30 -7.23
CA GLN A 44 -9.29 -2.94 -7.53
C GLN A 44 -9.69 -1.71 -6.74
N GLU A 45 -10.62 -0.94 -7.30
CA GLU A 45 -11.20 0.20 -6.60
C GLU A 45 -12.20 -0.29 -5.55
N PHE A 46 -12.10 0.25 -4.34
CA PHE A 46 -13.02 -0.03 -3.24
C PHE A 46 -13.50 1.28 -2.61
N GLY A 47 -14.83 1.42 -2.51
CA GLY A 47 -15.46 2.52 -1.80
C GLY A 47 -15.72 2.16 -0.35
N THR A 48 -15.28 3.00 0.58
CA THR A 48 -15.53 2.84 2.02
C THR A 48 -16.85 3.52 2.43
N GLU A 49 -17.41 3.13 3.58
CA GLU A 49 -18.67 3.70 4.08
C GLU A 49 -18.57 5.20 4.44
N ASP A 50 -17.38 5.69 4.76
CA ASP A 50 -17.12 7.11 5.02
C ASP A 50 -16.90 7.94 3.74
N GLY A 51 -17.09 7.33 2.57
CA GLY A 51 -17.06 8.00 1.27
C GLY A 51 -15.66 8.15 0.67
N ARG A 52 -14.66 7.41 1.18
CA ARG A 52 -13.34 7.35 0.55
C ARG A 52 -13.31 6.31 -0.56
N THR A 53 -12.37 6.47 -1.47
CA THR A 53 -12.09 5.50 -2.52
C THR A 53 -10.63 5.09 -2.43
N LEU A 54 -10.39 3.79 -2.35
CA LEU A 54 -9.08 3.18 -2.20
C LEU A 54 -8.78 2.31 -3.42
N LEU A 55 -7.52 2.14 -3.76
CA LEU A 55 -7.07 0.99 -4.54
C LEU A 55 -6.61 -0.07 -3.56
N CYS A 56 -7.16 -1.27 -3.64
CA CYS A 56 -6.79 -2.36 -2.73
C CYS A 56 -6.52 -3.66 -3.47
N ALA A 57 -5.61 -4.45 -2.91
CA ALA A 57 -5.39 -5.83 -3.30
C ALA A 57 -5.11 -6.64 -2.03
N ALA A 58 -5.55 -7.89 -2.01
CA ALA A 58 -5.19 -8.85 -0.98
C ALA A 58 -4.22 -9.88 -1.56
N ASP A 59 -3.21 -10.27 -0.79
CA ASP A 59 -2.38 -11.41 -1.13
C ASP A 59 -3.07 -12.74 -0.76
N GLU A 60 -2.41 -13.88 -1.03
CA GLU A 60 -2.95 -15.20 -0.69
C GLU A 60 -2.93 -15.50 0.82
N SER A 61 -2.14 -14.75 1.60
CA SER A 61 -2.08 -14.87 3.06
C SER A 61 -3.20 -14.12 3.77
N GLY A 62 -3.91 -13.23 3.04
CA GLY A 62 -4.98 -12.39 3.55
C GLY A 62 -4.52 -10.99 3.93
N LEU A 63 -3.25 -10.64 3.72
CA LEU A 63 -2.74 -9.29 3.93
C LEU A 63 -3.28 -8.36 2.84
N TRP A 64 -3.92 -7.28 3.27
CA TRP A 64 -4.43 -6.23 2.40
C TRP A 64 -3.39 -5.13 2.22
N ILE A 65 -3.16 -4.78 0.97
CA ILE A 65 -2.47 -3.55 0.57
C ILE A 65 -3.52 -2.56 0.12
N THR A 66 -3.50 -1.36 0.68
CA THR A 66 -4.39 -0.27 0.30
C THR A 66 -3.60 0.97 -0.10
N LEU A 67 -4.09 1.69 -1.10
CA LEU A 67 -3.52 2.93 -1.60
C LEU A 67 -4.60 4.01 -1.67
N THR A 68 -4.29 5.21 -1.18
CA THR A 68 -5.13 6.41 -1.28
C THR A 68 -4.26 7.63 -1.56
N ASP A 69 -4.85 8.75 -1.97
CA ASP A 69 -4.17 10.05 -2.09
C ASP A 69 -3.82 10.70 -0.73
N GLY A 70 -4.14 10.02 0.38
CA GLY A 70 -3.99 10.53 1.76
C GLY A 70 -5.21 11.33 2.24
N ALA A 71 -6.24 11.45 1.42
CA ALA A 71 -7.48 12.14 1.74
C ALA A 71 -8.69 11.22 1.57
N ALA A 72 -9.43 11.38 0.46
CA ALA A 72 -10.66 10.63 0.19
C ALA A 72 -10.63 9.92 -1.17
N GLY A 73 -9.56 10.09 -1.96
CA GLY A 73 -9.49 9.61 -3.33
C GLY A 73 -8.50 8.47 -3.51
N VAL A 74 -8.58 7.87 -4.70
CA VAL A 74 -7.49 7.04 -5.21
C VAL A 74 -6.29 7.92 -5.57
N PRO A 75 -5.06 7.38 -5.47
CA PRO A 75 -3.88 8.11 -5.92
C PRO A 75 -4.00 8.50 -7.41
N THR A 76 -3.40 9.62 -7.78
CA THR A 76 -3.29 10.06 -9.19
C THR A 76 -1.84 10.18 -9.66
N SER A 77 -0.88 10.03 -8.75
CA SER A 77 0.55 10.16 -9.00
C SER A 77 1.34 9.23 -8.08
N PRO A 78 2.49 8.67 -8.54
CA PRO A 78 3.42 7.97 -7.66
C PRO A 78 4.15 8.90 -6.67
N ASP A 79 4.00 10.22 -6.78
CA ASP A 79 4.66 11.17 -5.89
C ASP A 79 3.79 11.60 -4.70
N THR A 80 2.49 11.34 -4.72
CA THR A 80 1.60 11.66 -3.60
C THR A 80 0.63 10.51 -3.36
N PHE A 81 0.86 9.78 -2.29
CA PHE A 81 0.06 8.62 -1.92
C PHE A 81 0.24 8.29 -0.42
N GLN A 82 -0.73 7.57 0.11
CA GLN A 82 -0.61 6.81 1.35
C GLN A 82 -0.73 5.33 0.98
N LEU A 83 0.22 4.53 1.46
CA LEU A 83 0.19 3.07 1.38
C LEU A 83 -0.01 2.52 2.78
N SER A 84 -0.98 1.62 2.94
CA SER A 84 -1.22 0.95 4.22
C SER A 84 -1.34 -0.57 4.04
N LEU A 85 -0.79 -1.31 5.01
CA LEU A 85 -0.91 -2.76 5.11
C LEU A 85 -1.76 -3.12 6.32
N ALA A 86 -2.69 -4.06 6.16
CA ALA A 86 -3.60 -4.47 7.23
C ALA A 86 -4.02 -5.93 7.05
N GLU A 87 -4.37 -6.62 8.14
CA GLU A 87 -4.86 -8.01 8.08
C GLU A 87 -6.29 -8.08 7.52
N ASP A 88 -7.05 -6.99 7.62
CA ASP A 88 -8.37 -6.80 7.03
C ASP A 88 -8.49 -5.35 6.52
N LEU A 89 -9.25 -5.15 5.44
CA LEU A 89 -9.47 -3.86 4.80
C LEU A 89 -10.01 -2.77 5.76
N LEU A 90 -10.72 -3.15 6.81
CA LEU A 90 -11.29 -2.23 7.81
C LEU A 90 -10.54 -2.24 9.16
N SER A 91 -9.45 -3.01 9.28
CA SER A 91 -8.65 -3.07 10.50
C SER A 91 -7.65 -1.92 10.60
N GLU A 92 -7.11 -1.69 11.80
CA GLU A 92 -5.99 -0.76 11.96
C GLU A 92 -4.78 -1.28 11.18
N PRO A 93 -4.10 -0.42 10.40
CA PRO A 93 -2.98 -0.86 9.60
C PRO A 93 -1.78 -1.22 10.47
N VAL A 94 -1.15 -2.34 10.12
CA VAL A 94 0.13 -2.78 10.70
C VAL A 94 1.33 -2.03 10.14
N TYR A 95 1.12 -1.26 9.08
CA TYR A 95 2.11 -0.36 8.51
C TYR A 95 1.43 0.73 7.69
N THR A 96 1.93 1.95 7.79
CA THR A 96 1.53 3.06 6.91
C THR A 96 2.75 3.85 6.46
N LEU A 97 2.77 4.18 5.16
CA LEU A 97 3.73 5.07 4.51
C LEU A 97 2.99 6.21 3.83
N ASP A 98 3.23 7.43 4.29
CA ASP A 98 2.68 8.65 3.69
C ASP A 98 3.76 9.37 2.88
N VAL A 99 3.45 9.62 1.60
CA VAL A 99 4.33 10.31 0.66
C VAL A 99 3.61 11.51 0.07
N VAL A 100 4.27 12.67 0.13
CA VAL A 100 3.75 13.93 -0.43
C VAL A 100 4.84 14.57 -1.29
N ASN A 101 4.54 14.83 -2.57
CA ASN A 101 5.47 15.40 -3.54
C ASN A 101 6.81 14.63 -3.63
N GLY A 102 6.76 13.30 -3.52
CA GLY A 102 7.90 12.40 -3.64
C GLY A 102 8.70 12.22 -2.36
N HIS A 103 8.28 12.83 -1.25
CA HIS A 103 8.94 12.78 0.04
C HIS A 103 8.09 12.03 1.07
N VAL A 104 8.73 11.14 1.82
CA VAL A 104 8.12 10.49 2.97
C VAL A 104 7.86 11.55 4.04
N VAL A 105 6.59 11.69 4.44
CA VAL A 105 6.17 12.61 5.51
C VAL A 105 5.86 11.87 6.81
N GLN A 106 5.51 10.58 6.72
CA GLN A 106 5.27 9.73 7.88
C GLN A 106 5.50 8.26 7.53
N THR A 107 6.12 7.54 8.46
CA THR A 107 6.12 6.08 8.53
C THR A 107 5.62 5.67 9.92
N ALA A 108 4.71 4.71 9.97
CA ALA A 108 4.20 4.17 11.22
C ALA A 108 4.21 2.64 11.16
N PRO A 109 5.16 1.96 11.84
CA PRO A 109 5.06 0.53 12.06
C PRO A 109 3.95 0.27 13.08
N GLY A 110 2.88 -0.37 12.64
CA GLY A 110 1.74 -0.82 13.45
C GLY A 110 1.96 -2.21 14.02
N LEU A 111 3.01 -2.40 14.82
CA LEU A 111 3.15 -3.61 15.64
C LEU A 111 3.45 -3.19 17.08
N ASN A 112 2.47 -3.40 17.97
CA ASN A 112 2.66 -3.49 19.43
C ASN A 112 3.09 -4.90 19.81
#